data_AF-A0A8T6W1E6-F1
#
_entry.id   AF-A0A8T6W1E6-F1
#
_cell.length_a   1.000
_cell.length_b   1.000
_cell.length_c   1.000
_cell.angle_alpha   90.00
_cell.angle_beta   90.00
_cell.angle_gamma   90.00
#
_symmetry.space_group_name_H-M   'P 1'
#
loop_
_entity.id
_entity.type
_entity.pdbx_description
1 polymer ?
#
loop_
_entity_poly.entity_id
_entity_poly.type
_entity_poly.pdbx_seq_one_letter_code
_entity_poly.pdbx_strand_id
1 'polypeptide(L)' 'DTEPPILSIMYPVDGYITDAKNITIQGRTDVGANVTVEGVDVPVDDKGNWRRDVQLRMGTQAF' A
#
# COMPACT_ATOMS: atom_id res chain seq x y z
N ASP A 1 -24.52 7.70 6.26
CA ASP A 1 -23.38 8.03 5.39
C ASP A 1 -22.77 6.72 4.93
N THR A 2 -22.78 6.45 3.63
CA THR A 2 -22.50 5.12 3.04
C THR A 2 -21.49 5.20 1.91
N GLU A 3 -20.71 6.27 1.83
CA GLU A 3 -19.63 6.36 0.85
C GLU A 3 -18.44 5.52 1.33
N PRO A 4 -18.05 4.46 0.59
CA PRO A 4 -16.87 3.70 0.94
C PRO A 4 -15.64 4.62 0.88
N PRO A 5 -14.69 4.49 1.82
CA PRO A 5 -13.49 5.29 1.80
C PRO A 5 -12.75 5.06 0.48
N ILE A 6 -12.31 6.15 -0.14
CA ILE A 6 -11.50 6.07 -1.35
C ILE A 6 -10.18 5.40 -0.95
N LEU A 7 -9.71 4.43 -1.75
CA LEU A 7 -8.38 3.83 -1.61
C LEU A 7 -7.75 3.77 -2.99
N SER A 8 -6.75 4.60 -3.22
CA SER A 8 -5.98 4.64 -4.47
C SER A 8 -4.53 4.31 -4.18
N ILE A 9 -4.03 3.19 -4.72
CA ILE A 9 -2.61 2.85 -4.69
C ILE A 9 -1.96 3.59 -5.86
N MET A 10 -1.03 4.48 -5.55
CA MET A 10 -0.32 5.29 -6.55
C MET A 10 0.98 4.62 -6.99
N TYR A 11 1.61 3.88 -6.08
CA TYR A 11 2.80 3.10 -6.39
C TYR A 11 2.92 1.90 -5.43
N PRO A 12 3.41 0.74 -5.90
CA PRO A 12 3.70 0.43 -7.30
C PRO A 12 2.48 0.52 -8.21
N VAL A 13 2.71 0.86 -9.47
CA VAL A 13 1.68 0.71 -10.51
C VAL A 13 1.43 -0.77 -10.74
N ASP A 14 0.24 -1.11 -11.23
CA ASP A 14 -0.05 -2.49 -11.60
C ASP A 14 0.98 -3.01 -12.64
N GLY A 15 1.45 -4.24 -12.45
CA GLY A 15 2.52 -4.82 -13.25
C GLY A 15 3.95 -4.30 -12.96
N TYR A 16 4.18 -3.59 -11.84
CA TYR A 16 5.53 -3.18 -11.45
C TYR A 16 6.42 -4.39 -11.08
N ILE A 17 7.47 -4.60 -11.88
CA ILE A 17 8.49 -5.62 -11.65
C ILE A 17 9.73 -4.95 -11.07
N THR A 18 10.20 -5.44 -9.92
CA THR A 18 11.43 -4.96 -9.30
C THR A 18 12.27 -6.13 -8.76
N ASP A 19 13.59 -6.03 -8.93
CA ASP A 19 14.56 -6.94 -8.30
C ASP A 19 14.93 -6.47 -6.88
N ALA A 20 14.39 -5.32 -6.45
CA ALA A 20 14.60 -4.80 -5.11
C ALA A 20 13.89 -5.67 -4.07
N LYS A 21 14.62 -6.04 -3.01
CA LYS A 21 14.04 -6.76 -1.86
C LYS A 21 13.11 -5.89 -1.02
N ASN A 22 13.11 -4.58 -1.22
CA ASN A 22 12.28 -3.61 -0.54
C ASN A 22 11.52 -2.77 -1.58
N ILE A 23 10.23 -2.59 -1.34
CA ILE A 23 9.39 -1.70 -2.12
C ILE A 23 8.62 -0.78 -1.17
N THR A 24 8.59 0.50 -1.49
CA THR A 24 7.76 1.44 -0.77
C THR A 24 6.40 1.49 -1.46
N ILE A 25 5.37 0.90 -0.85
CA ILE A 25 3.99 1.05 -1.31
C ILE A 25 3.49 2.40 -0.81
N GLN A 26 2.95 3.21 -1.70
CA GLN A 26 2.41 4.52 -1.39
C GLN A 26 1.06 4.71 -2.08
N GLY A 27 0.13 5.26 -1.33
CA GLY A 27 -1.23 5.46 -1.79
C GLY A 27 -1.90 6.60 -1.05
N ARG A 28 -3.15 6.80 -1.42
CA ARG A 28 -4.02 7.79 -0.82
C ARG A 28 -5.32 7.14 -0.40
N THR A 29 -5.81 7.51 0.75
CA THR A 29 -7.11 7.11 1.28
C THR A 29 -7.84 8.30 1.90
N ASP A 30 -9.00 8.07 2.48
CA ASP A 30 -9.74 9.09 3.22
C ASP A 30 -9.04 9.46 4.53
N VAL A 31 -9.18 10.71 4.96
CA VAL A 31 -8.55 11.20 6.20
C VAL A 31 -9.23 10.52 7.38
N GLY A 32 -8.46 9.77 8.16
CA GLY A 32 -8.98 8.97 9.28
C GLY A 32 -9.42 7.55 8.92
N ALA A 33 -9.21 7.10 7.67
CA ALA A 33 -9.39 5.69 7.31
C ALA A 33 -8.26 4.82 7.89
N ASN A 34 -8.57 3.56 8.20
CA ASN A 34 -7.59 2.59 8.71
C ASN A 34 -7.03 1.79 7.54
N VAL A 35 -5.75 2.00 7.19
CA VAL A 35 -5.08 1.27 6.11
C VAL A 35 -4.28 0.12 6.70
N THR A 36 -4.51 -1.08 6.18
CA THR A 36 -3.70 -2.27 6.52
C THR A 36 -2.96 -2.75 5.28
N VAL A 37 -1.65 -2.94 5.40
CA VAL A 37 -0.78 -3.48 4.34
C VAL A 37 -0.12 -4.74 4.88
N GLU A 38 -0.38 -5.88 4.23
CA GLU A 38 0.05 -7.22 4.70
C GLU A 38 -0.33 -7.53 6.17
N GLY A 39 -1.47 -7.00 6.63
CA GLY A 39 -1.92 -7.18 8.02
C GLY A 39 -1.26 -6.25 9.04
N VAL A 40 -0.44 -5.29 8.60
CA VAL A 40 0.13 -4.24 9.46
C VAL A 40 -0.61 -2.93 9.25
N ASP A 41 -1.04 -2.29 10.33
CA ASP A 41 -1.65 -0.96 10.29
C ASP A 41 -0.63 0.09 9.84
N VAL A 42 -1.01 0.89 8.84
CA VAL A 42 -0.22 1.97 8.29
C VAL A 42 -0.87 3.30 8.65
N PRO A 43 -0.16 4.21 9.36
CA PRO A 43 -0.71 5.51 9.68
C PRO A 43 -0.91 6.33 8.41
N VAL A 44 -2.10 6.93 8.31
CA VAL A 44 -2.48 7.85 7.24
C VAL A 44 -2.24 9.28 7.73
N ASP A 45 -1.67 10.13 6.90
CA ASP A 45 -1.46 11.55 7.22
C ASP A 45 -2.76 12.37 7.14
N ASP A 46 -2.71 13.63 7.61
CA ASP A 46 -3.85 14.56 7.60
C ASP A 46 -4.34 14.94 6.18
N LYS A 47 -3.65 14.47 5.14
CA LYS A 47 -3.97 14.66 3.72
C LYS A 47 -4.44 13.38 3.04
N GLY A 48 -4.57 12.28 3.79
CA GLY A 48 -4.97 10.97 3.31
C GLY A 48 -3.83 10.15 2.71
N ASN A 49 -2.58 10.62 2.73
CA ASN A 49 -1.45 9.87 2.17
C ASN A 49 -0.92 8.87 3.18
N TRP A 50 -0.54 7.71 2.67
CA TRP A 50 0.10 6.66 3.45
C TRP A 50 1.24 6.07 2.64
N ARG A 51 2.27 5.61 3.35
CA ARG A 51 3.42 4.94 2.76
C ARG A 51 3.89 3.83 3.67
N ARG A 52 4.26 2.70 3.08
CA ARG A 52 4.78 1.55 3.79
C ARG A 52 5.88 0.88 2.99
N ASP A 53 7.03 0.75 3.62
CA ASP A 53 8.09 -0.11 3.12
C ASP A 53 7.73 -1.56 3.38
N VAL A 54 7.48 -2.29 2.31
CA VAL A 54 7.24 -3.73 2.31
C VAL A 54 8.51 -4.40 1.81
N GLN A 55 9.00 -5.36 2.58
CA GLN A 55 10.11 -6.19 2.13
C GLN A 55 9.53 -7.32 1.28
N LEU A 56 9.67 -7.22 -0.04
CA LEU A 56 9.37 -8.33 -0.95
C LEU A 56 10.24 -9.52 -0.54
N ARG A 57 9.61 -10.47 0.14
CA ARG A 57 10.10 -11.84 0.12
C ARG A 57 9.84 -12.31 -1.29
N MET A 58 10.90 -12.42 -2.10
CA MET A 58 10.84 -13.12 -3.38
C MET A 58 10.39 -14.56 -3.10
N GLY A 59 9.08 -14.76 -3.03
CA GLY A 59 8.47 -16.07 -3.08
C GLY A 59 8.53 -16.47 -4.53
N THR A 60 9.33 -17.49 -4.85
CA THR A 60 9.14 -18.23 -6.07
C THR A 60 7.68 -18.66 -6.09
N GLN A 61 6.83 -18.02 -6.90
CA GLN A 61 5.57 -18.63 -7.30
C GLN A 61 5.98 -19.74 -8.26
N ALA A 62 6.45 -20.86 -7.70
CA ALA A 62 6.74 -22.06 -8.44
C ALA A 62 5.39 -22.59 -8.94
N PHE A 63 5.12 -22.35 -10.22
CA PHE A 63 4.20 -23.18 -10.99
C PHE A 63 4.99 -24.30 -11.65
#